data_AF-A0AA40YJT6-F1
#
_entry.id   AF-A0AA40YJT6-F1
#
_cell.length_a   1.000
_cell.length_b   1.000
_cell.length_c   1.000
_cell.angle_alpha   90.00
_cell.angle_beta   90.00
_cell.angle_gamma   90.00
#
_symmetry.space_group_name_H-M   'P 1'
#
loop_
_entity.id
_entity.type
_entity.pdbx_description
1 polymer ?
#
loop_
_entity_poly.entity_id
_entity_poly.type
_entity_poly.pdbx_seq_one_letter_code
_entity_poly.pdbx_strand_id
1 'polypeptide(L)'
;MHGRGALSDWERSSTVRVVPSARPRKLAKVPFVELADGRLQGVVSSGSDIGRVYVSSVEAGTYAFSCSTNNNRPCGGARGAFCNHIRTLIGEAVLQYGAERVARYLKVDVSGEQTDAQGLTSAMTSTRPAQGDRSAAAQVFSRFLRHLAYLEFTPTSAPVPEMHWFPTTGAVA
;
A
#
# COMPACT_ATOMS: atom_id res chain seq x y z
N MET A 1 -24.27 49.28 2.44
CA MET A 1 -25.05 48.36 1.58
C MET A 1 -24.07 47.74 0.59
N HIS A 2 -23.54 46.57 0.94
CA HIS A 2 -23.88 45.24 0.39
C HIS A 2 -23.38 45.01 -1.04
N GLY A 3 -22.45 44.06 -1.16
CA GLY A 3 -21.96 43.48 -2.42
C GLY A 3 -21.01 42.31 -2.15
N ARG A 4 -21.44 41.35 -1.31
CA ARG A 4 -20.69 40.12 -1.02
C ARG A 4 -20.74 39.27 -2.29
N GLY A 5 -19.63 39.17 -3.03
CA GLY A 5 -19.52 38.26 -4.16
C GLY A 5 -19.83 36.84 -3.71
N ALA A 6 -20.95 36.29 -4.18
CA ALA A 6 -21.31 34.91 -3.95
C ALA A 6 -20.32 34.04 -4.74
N LEU A 7 -19.35 33.44 -4.04
CA LEU A 7 -18.59 32.31 -4.58
C LEU A 7 -19.58 31.25 -5.02
N SER A 8 -19.45 30.76 -6.25
CA SER A 8 -20.34 29.77 -6.82
C SER A 8 -20.26 28.47 -6.00
N ASP A 9 -21.37 27.73 -5.85
CA ASP A 9 -21.38 26.46 -5.10
C ASP A 9 -20.38 25.43 -5.67
N TRP A 10 -19.98 25.59 -6.94
CA TRP A 10 -18.92 24.80 -7.58
C TRP A 10 -17.52 25.06 -7.02
N GLU A 11 -17.21 26.28 -6.58
CA GLU A 11 -15.94 26.63 -5.92
C GLU A 11 -15.90 26.18 -4.44
N ARG A 12 -17.07 25.85 -3.87
CA ARG A 12 -17.20 25.25 -2.53
C ARG A 12 -17.23 23.72 -2.54
N SER A 13 -17.22 23.11 -3.72
CA SER A 13 -17.09 21.67 -3.87
C SER A 13 -15.69 21.24 -3.44
N SER A 14 -15.60 20.58 -2.28
CA SER A 14 -14.42 19.82 -1.90
C SER A 14 -14.22 18.73 -2.96
N THR A 15 -13.43 19.01 -3.99
CA THR A 15 -13.06 18.03 -5.01
C THR A 15 -12.18 16.96 -4.35
N VAL A 16 -12.81 15.96 -3.74
CA VAL A 16 -12.12 14.73 -3.39
C VAL A 16 -11.58 14.17 -4.70
N ARG A 17 -10.25 14.12 -4.85
CA ARG A 17 -9.63 13.58 -6.05
C ARG A 17 -10.18 12.16 -6.24
N VAL A 18 -10.80 11.93 -7.39
CA VAL A 18 -11.27 10.62 -7.81
C VAL A 18 -10.09 9.66 -7.75
N VAL A 19 -10.20 8.65 -6.91
CA VAL A 19 -9.19 7.58 -6.86
C VAL A 19 -9.40 6.75 -8.14
N PRO A 20 -8.40 6.64 -9.03
CA PRO A 20 -8.52 5.83 -10.22
C PRO A 20 -8.88 4.40 -9.83
N SER A 21 -9.69 3.73 -10.67
CA SER A 21 -10.06 2.34 -10.48
C SER A 21 -8.82 1.47 -10.24
N ALA A 22 -8.88 0.57 -9.25
CA ALA A 22 -7.77 -0.31 -8.92
C ALA A 22 -7.34 -1.10 -10.17
N ARG A 23 -6.06 -0.96 -10.56
CA ARG A 23 -5.50 -1.70 -11.70
C ARG A 23 -5.53 -3.20 -11.42
N PRO A 24 -5.66 -4.08 -12.45
CA PRO A 24 -5.57 -5.53 -12.26
C PRO A 24 -4.27 -5.91 -11.53
N ARG A 25 -4.39 -6.69 -10.46
CA ARG A 25 -3.27 -7.00 -9.55
C ARG A 25 -2.86 -8.46 -9.65
N LYS A 26 -1.57 -8.74 -9.44
CA LYS A 26 -1.06 -10.11 -9.33
C LYS A 26 -1.27 -10.64 -7.90
N LEU A 27 -2.52 -10.90 -7.53
CA LEU A 27 -2.91 -11.37 -6.20
C LEU A 27 -2.17 -12.66 -5.78
N ALA A 28 -1.84 -13.53 -6.75
CA ALA A 28 -1.08 -14.75 -6.48
C ALA A 28 0.33 -14.48 -5.94
N LYS A 29 0.95 -13.33 -6.27
CA LYS A 29 2.31 -13.00 -5.84
C LYS A 29 2.34 -12.13 -4.59
N VAL A 30 1.53 -11.08 -4.54
CA VAL A 30 1.38 -10.20 -3.38
C VAL A 30 -0.09 -10.12 -3.01
N PRO A 31 -0.59 -11.06 -2.18
CA PRO A 31 -2.01 -11.09 -1.83
C PRO A 31 -2.45 -9.93 -0.94
N PHE A 32 -1.53 -9.26 -0.25
CA PHE A 32 -1.86 -8.17 0.65
C PHE A 32 -0.74 -7.14 0.74
N VAL A 33 -1.10 -5.86 0.65
CA VAL A 33 -0.20 -4.71 0.84
C VAL A 33 -0.98 -3.55 1.40
N GLU A 34 -0.42 -2.85 2.37
CA GLU A 34 -1.04 -1.70 3.01
C GLU A 34 -0.01 -0.64 3.41
N LEU A 35 -0.49 0.60 3.50
CA LEU A 35 0.21 1.72 4.13
C LEU A 35 -0.53 1.99 5.45
N ALA A 36 -0.02 1.43 6.55
CA ALA A 36 -0.66 1.54 7.87
C ALA A 36 0.40 1.63 8.97
N ASP A 37 0.07 2.25 10.10
CA ASP A 37 0.91 2.35 11.31
C ASP A 37 2.34 2.85 11.06
N GLY A 38 2.51 3.78 10.11
CA GLY A 38 3.83 4.30 9.74
C GLY A 38 4.72 3.31 8.98
N ARG A 39 4.15 2.24 8.42
CA ARG A 39 4.88 1.22 7.65
C ARG A 39 4.23 0.94 6.30
N LEU A 40 5.05 0.65 5.30
CA LEU A 40 4.64 -0.15 4.16
C LEU A 40 4.77 -1.61 4.56
N GLN A 41 3.68 -2.36 4.54
CA GLN A 41 3.68 -3.74 5.02
C GLN A 41 2.72 -4.61 4.23
N GLY A 42 2.94 -5.91 4.29
CA GLY A 42 2.07 -6.85 3.61
C GLY A 42 2.58 -8.28 3.59
N VAL A 43 1.91 -9.08 2.78
CA VAL A 43 2.13 -10.51 2.64
C VAL A 43 2.52 -10.82 1.20
N VAL A 44 3.60 -11.56 1.03
CA VAL A 44 4.16 -11.96 -0.26
C VAL A 44 4.22 -13.48 -0.33
N SER A 45 3.74 -14.06 -1.43
CA SER A 45 3.79 -15.51 -1.66
C SER A 45 5.22 -16.00 -1.85
N SER A 46 5.52 -17.16 -1.24
CA SER A 46 6.77 -17.90 -1.44
C SER A 46 6.96 -18.32 -2.90
N GLY A 47 5.87 -18.54 -3.65
CA GLY A 47 5.88 -19.04 -5.03
C GLY A 47 6.22 -20.53 -5.17
N SER A 48 6.90 -21.12 -4.20
CA SER A 48 7.24 -22.55 -4.14
C SER A 48 6.30 -23.42 -3.32
N ASP A 49 5.50 -22.80 -2.45
CA ASP A 49 4.63 -23.47 -1.48
C ASP A 49 3.44 -22.55 -1.20
N ILE A 50 2.23 -23.05 -1.45
CA ILE A 50 0.99 -22.27 -1.31
C ILE A 50 0.68 -21.94 0.15
N GLY A 51 1.11 -22.78 1.10
CA GLY A 51 0.92 -22.56 2.54
C GLY A 51 1.95 -21.60 3.15
N ARG A 52 2.98 -21.22 2.38
CA ARG A 52 4.07 -20.40 2.85
C ARG A 52 4.01 -19.00 2.28
N VAL A 53 3.86 -18.04 3.20
CA VAL A 53 3.91 -16.63 2.87
C VAL A 53 4.95 -15.92 3.72
N TYR A 54 5.46 -14.82 3.19
CA TYR A 54 6.39 -13.92 3.84
C TYR A 54 5.68 -12.64 4.24
N VAL A 55 5.73 -12.31 5.52
CA VAL A 55 5.32 -11.02 6.04
C VAL A 55 6.50 -10.09 5.94
N SER A 56 6.33 -8.98 5.23
CA SER A 56 7.38 -7.99 4.97
C SER A 56 6.93 -6.63 5.43
N SER A 57 7.83 -5.84 6.02
CA SER A 57 7.55 -4.46 6.42
C SER A 57 8.76 -3.55 6.20
N VAL A 58 8.47 -2.29 5.92
CA VAL A 58 9.43 -1.17 5.82
C VAL A 58 8.85 0.02 6.58
N GLU A 59 9.60 0.52 7.56
CA GLU A 59 9.21 1.66 8.37
C GLU A 59 9.40 3.00 7.62
N ALA A 60 8.48 3.93 7.79
CA ALA A 60 8.59 5.26 7.19
C ALA A 60 9.72 6.08 7.85
N GLY A 61 10.51 6.78 7.03
CA GLY A 61 11.60 7.65 7.47
C GLY A 61 12.90 6.92 7.82
N THR A 62 12.86 5.88 8.66
CA THR A 62 14.06 5.09 9.03
C THR A 62 14.36 3.99 8.00
N TYR A 63 13.33 3.57 7.25
CA TYR A 63 13.35 2.43 6.33
C TYR A 63 13.79 1.12 6.99
N ALA A 64 13.71 1.04 8.32
CA ALA A 64 13.97 -0.17 9.07
C ALA A 64 13.05 -1.28 8.57
N PHE A 65 13.64 -2.41 8.21
CA PHE A 65 12.92 -3.44 7.47
C PHE A 65 12.94 -4.78 8.17
N SER A 66 11.87 -5.54 7.97
CA SER A 66 11.79 -6.92 8.45
C SER A 66 11.07 -7.81 7.45
N CYS A 67 11.51 -9.06 7.36
CA CYS A 67 10.86 -10.08 6.56
C CYS A 67 11.01 -11.46 7.22
N SER A 68 9.88 -12.12 7.43
CA SER A 68 9.81 -13.45 8.02
C SER A 68 8.67 -14.24 7.41
N THR A 69 8.72 -15.55 7.50
CA THR A 69 7.58 -16.41 7.15
C THR A 69 6.42 -16.23 8.13
N ASN A 70 5.23 -16.71 7.76
CA ASN A 70 4.04 -16.77 8.61
C ASN A 70 4.21 -17.58 9.91
N ASN A 71 5.22 -18.46 10.01
CA ASN A 71 5.62 -19.13 11.25
C ASN A 71 6.85 -18.48 11.93
N ASN A 72 7.09 -17.19 11.66
CA ASN A 72 8.13 -16.36 12.27
C ASN A 72 9.58 -16.85 12.06
N ARG A 73 9.86 -17.64 11.01
CA ARG A 73 11.25 -17.93 10.61
C ARG A 73 11.82 -16.74 9.83
N PRO A 74 13.07 -16.32 10.11
CA PRO A 74 13.67 -15.18 9.42
C PRO A 74 13.86 -15.49 7.92
N CYS A 75 13.64 -14.49 7.07
CA CYS A 75 13.91 -14.61 5.66
C CYS A 75 15.43 -14.63 5.40
N GLY A 76 15.95 -15.69 4.76
CA GLY A 76 17.38 -15.82 4.48
C GLY A 76 17.95 -14.71 3.58
N GLY A 77 17.11 -14.07 2.77
CA GLY A 77 17.49 -12.96 1.88
C GLY A 77 17.43 -11.57 2.54
N ALA A 78 16.95 -11.45 3.78
CA ALA A 78 16.81 -10.16 4.47
C ALA A 78 18.05 -9.79 5.29
N ARG A 79 19.24 -10.30 4.92
CA ARG A 79 20.49 -10.05 5.65
C ARG A 79 21.12 -8.74 5.16
N GLY A 80 20.88 -7.65 5.88
CA GLY A 80 21.54 -6.35 5.66
C GLY A 80 21.06 -5.54 4.45
N ALA A 81 20.08 -6.05 3.69
CA ALA A 81 19.44 -5.31 2.59
C ALA A 81 17.99 -5.80 2.38
N PHE A 82 17.23 -5.03 1.60
CA PHE A 82 15.88 -5.42 1.19
C PHE A 82 15.94 -6.71 0.34
N CYS A 83 15.30 -7.76 0.87
CA CYS A 83 15.14 -9.02 0.16
C CYS A 83 14.17 -8.87 -1.03
N ASN A 84 14.12 -9.89 -1.88
CA ASN A 84 13.20 -9.89 -3.03
C ASN A 84 11.73 -9.78 -2.62
N HIS A 85 11.32 -10.26 -1.44
CA HIS A 85 9.95 -10.08 -0.95
C HIS A 85 9.63 -8.61 -0.69
N ILE A 86 10.53 -7.88 -0.02
CA ILE A 86 10.37 -6.44 0.25
C ILE A 86 10.33 -5.65 -1.06
N ARG A 87 11.23 -5.94 -2.01
CA ARG A 87 11.24 -5.28 -3.34
C ARG A 87 9.94 -5.53 -4.11
N THR A 88 9.43 -6.77 -4.06
CA THR A 88 8.15 -7.13 -4.68
C THR A 88 6.99 -6.40 -4.01
N LEU A 89 6.99 -6.29 -2.68
CA LEU A 89 5.99 -5.55 -1.91
C LEU A 89 5.98 -4.06 -2.28
N ILE A 90 7.15 -3.43 -2.42
CA ILE A 90 7.27 -2.02 -2.86
C ILE A 90 6.71 -1.85 -4.27
N GLY A 91 7.05 -2.75 -5.20
CA GLY A 91 6.50 -2.75 -6.55
C GLY A 91 4.97 -2.81 -6.58
N GLU A 92 4.38 -3.71 -5.79
CA GLU A 92 2.93 -3.82 -5.68
C GLU A 92 2.31 -2.58 -5.01
N ALA A 93 2.94 -2.02 -3.98
CA ALA A 93 2.46 -0.79 -3.34
C ALA A 93 2.40 0.38 -4.32
N VAL A 94 3.42 0.55 -5.16
CA VAL A 94 3.46 1.57 -6.20
C VAL A 94 2.37 1.32 -7.25
N LEU A 95 2.16 0.07 -7.65
CA LEU A 95 1.11 -0.31 -8.60
C LEU A 95 -0.30 -0.01 -8.06
N GLN A 96 -0.53 -0.22 -6.76
CA GLN A 96 -1.85 -0.04 -6.13
C GLN A 96 -2.14 1.40 -5.69
N TYR A 97 -1.15 2.05 -5.07
CA TYR A 97 -1.34 3.33 -4.40
C TYR A 97 -0.78 4.51 -5.19
N GLY A 98 0.02 4.23 -6.22
CA GLY A 98 0.78 5.23 -6.97
C GLY A 98 2.10 5.59 -6.28
N ALA A 99 3.13 5.84 -7.09
CA ALA A 99 4.49 6.06 -6.59
C ALA A 99 4.61 7.28 -5.67
N GLU A 100 3.97 8.40 -6.02
CA GLU A 100 4.00 9.63 -5.21
C GLU A 100 3.40 9.43 -3.81
N ARG A 101 2.29 8.66 -3.72
CA ARG A 101 1.63 8.39 -2.44
C ARG A 101 2.52 7.53 -1.55
N VAL A 102 3.13 6.50 -2.13
CA VAL A 102 4.08 5.64 -1.41
C VAL A 102 5.31 6.43 -0.97
N ALA A 103 5.89 7.25 -1.85
CA ALA A 103 7.04 8.10 -1.56
C ALA A 103 6.76 9.03 -0.38
N ARG A 104 5.64 9.77 -0.44
CA ARG A 104 5.22 10.68 0.61
C ARG A 104 4.98 9.97 1.94
N TYR A 105 4.28 8.84 1.90
CA TYR A 105 3.98 8.07 3.10
C TYR A 105 5.26 7.54 3.78
N LEU A 106 6.19 7.03 2.99
CA LEU A 106 7.47 6.52 3.48
C LEU A 106 8.50 7.62 3.78
N LYS A 107 8.19 8.88 3.45
CA LYS A 107 9.09 10.05 3.59
C LYS A 107 10.35 9.93 2.73
N VAL A 108 10.24 9.30 1.56
CA VAL A 108 11.34 9.20 0.60
C VAL A 108 11.48 10.52 -0.13
N ASP A 109 12.66 11.12 -0.04
CA ASP A 109 13.02 12.26 -0.85
C ASP A 109 13.41 11.80 -2.26
N VAL A 110 12.61 12.19 -3.25
CA VAL A 110 12.81 11.84 -4.67
C VAL A 110 12.95 13.13 -5.46
N SER A 111 14.20 13.54 -5.65
CA SER A 111 14.56 14.66 -6.51
C SER A 111 14.75 14.17 -7.96
N GLY A 112 13.69 14.20 -8.79
CA GLY A 112 13.83 13.88 -10.22
C GLY A 112 12.55 13.42 -10.94
N GLU A 113 12.56 13.47 -12.27
CA GLU A 113 11.47 12.99 -13.13
C GLU A 113 11.32 11.46 -13.04
N GLN A 114 10.08 11.04 -12.81
CA GLN A 114 9.58 9.66 -12.66
C GLN A 114 10.02 8.95 -11.37
N THR A 115 9.22 9.19 -10.32
CA THR A 115 9.19 8.32 -9.14
C THR A 115 8.55 6.98 -9.54
N ASP A 116 9.34 5.91 -9.54
CA ASP A 116 8.86 4.54 -9.73
C ASP A 116 9.31 3.63 -8.57
N ALA A 117 8.92 2.35 -8.63
CA ALA A 117 9.27 1.40 -7.56
C ALA A 117 10.78 1.18 -7.41
N GLN A 118 11.54 1.26 -8.52
CA GLN A 118 12.98 1.04 -8.51
C GLN A 118 13.70 2.25 -7.92
N GLY A 119 13.32 3.47 -8.32
CA GLY A 119 13.81 4.72 -7.75
C GLY A 119 13.56 4.80 -6.25
N LEU A 120 12.36 4.46 -5.79
CA LEU A 120 12.04 4.42 -4.36
C LEU A 120 12.89 3.39 -3.60
N THR A 121 13.03 2.19 -4.16
CA THR A 121 13.86 1.13 -3.56
C THR A 121 15.32 1.57 -3.45
N SER A 122 15.87 2.19 -4.50
CA SER A 122 17.25 2.69 -4.53
C SER A 122 17.47 3.82 -3.53
N ALA A 123 16.56 4.81 -3.48
CA ALA A 123 16.63 5.92 -2.54
C ALA A 123 16.63 5.43 -1.09
N MET A 124 15.71 4.54 -0.71
CA MET A 124 15.67 3.94 0.62
C MET A 124 16.93 3.10 0.92
N THR A 125 17.39 2.29 -0.03
CA THR A 125 18.60 1.45 0.19
C THR A 125 19.86 2.29 0.37
N SER A 126 19.94 3.47 -0.26
CA SER A 126 21.09 4.37 -0.17
C SER A 126 21.32 4.91 1.25
N THR A 127 20.28 4.97 2.08
CA THR A 127 20.38 5.38 3.49
C THR A 127 20.92 4.28 4.40
N ARG A 128 21.20 3.08 3.85
CA ARG A 128 21.68 1.89 4.56
C ARG A 128 20.78 1.53 5.76
N PRO A 129 19.49 1.24 5.52
CA PRO A 129 18.56 0.98 6.60
C PRO A 129 18.97 -0.22 7.44
N ALA A 130 18.68 -0.13 8.74
CA ALA A 130 18.90 -1.23 9.66
C ALA A 130 17.84 -2.34 9.48
N GLN A 131 18.22 -3.56 9.80
CA GLN A 131 17.25 -4.64 9.96
C GLN A 131 16.47 -4.37 11.25
N GLY A 132 15.16 -4.16 11.13
CA GLY A 132 14.25 -3.92 12.24
C GLY A 132 13.80 -5.22 12.93
N ASP A 133 12.97 -5.06 13.95
CA ASP A 133 12.33 -6.20 14.61
C ASP A 133 11.17 -6.79 13.78
N ARG A 134 10.71 -7.98 14.20
CA ARG A 134 9.62 -8.72 13.56
C ARG A 134 8.29 -8.59 14.31
N SER A 135 8.17 -7.63 15.23
CA SER A 135 7.00 -7.49 16.11
C SER A 135 5.72 -7.22 15.31
N ALA A 136 5.82 -6.47 14.21
CA ALA A 136 4.69 -6.17 13.33
C ALA A 136 4.14 -7.40 12.58
N ALA A 137 4.90 -8.50 12.47
CA ALA A 137 4.55 -9.60 11.58
C ALA A 137 3.21 -10.26 11.92
N ALA A 138 2.93 -10.48 13.22
CA ALA A 138 1.69 -11.10 13.67
C ALA A 138 0.47 -10.22 13.35
N GLN A 139 0.56 -8.92 13.64
CA GLN A 139 -0.53 -7.98 13.38
C GLN A 139 -0.84 -7.86 11.88
N VAL A 140 0.20 -7.76 11.05
CA VAL A 140 0.06 -7.73 9.58
C VAL A 140 -0.59 -9.00 9.07
N PHE A 141 -0.17 -10.17 9.59
CA PHE A 141 -0.76 -11.44 9.20
C PHE A 141 -2.24 -11.54 9.62
N SER A 142 -2.60 -11.08 10.82
CA SER A 142 -4.01 -11.03 11.25
C SER A 142 -4.87 -10.11 10.37
N ARG A 143 -4.33 -8.96 9.95
CA ARG A 143 -5.02 -8.07 9.00
C ARG A 143 -5.19 -8.73 7.63
N PHE A 144 -4.17 -9.46 7.17
CA PHE A 144 -4.28 -10.25 5.95
C PHE A 144 -5.39 -11.30 6.04
N LEU A 145 -5.48 -12.07 7.14
CA LEU A 145 -6.57 -13.05 7.32
C LEU A 145 -7.94 -12.39 7.31
N ARG A 146 -8.06 -11.21 7.95
CA ARG A 146 -9.29 -10.41 7.88
C ARG A 146 -9.59 -9.93 6.46
N HIS A 147 -8.57 -9.59 5.68
CA HIS A 147 -8.73 -9.23 4.28
C HIS A 147 -9.26 -10.41 3.44
N LEU A 148 -8.74 -11.62 3.66
CA LEU A 148 -9.24 -12.81 2.99
C LEU A 148 -10.72 -13.09 3.28
N ALA A 149 -11.15 -12.90 4.53
CA ALA A 149 -12.56 -13.05 4.89
C ALA A 149 -13.48 -12.12 4.08
N TYR A 150 -13.02 -10.94 3.68
CA TYR A 150 -13.81 -10.06 2.80
C TYR A 150 -13.94 -10.60 1.37
N LEU A 151 -12.99 -11.40 0.90
CA LEU A 151 -13.03 -12.01 -0.43
C LEU A 151 -13.93 -13.25 -0.49
N GLU A 152 -14.37 -13.76 0.66
CA GLU A 152 -15.33 -14.88 0.74
C GLU A 152 -16.77 -14.43 0.43
N PHE A 153 -17.06 -13.12 0.52
CA PHE A 153 -18.37 -12.58 0.18
C PHE A 153 -18.54 -12.42 -1.32
N THR A 154 -19.75 -12.70 -1.82
CA THR A 154 -20.10 -12.47 -3.22
C THR A 154 -20.02 -10.96 -3.53
N PRO A 155 -19.24 -10.53 -4.53
CA PRO A 155 -19.18 -9.13 -4.90
C PRO A 155 -20.54 -8.67 -5.42
N THR A 156 -20.98 -7.49 -4.96
CA THR A 156 -22.23 -6.88 -5.41
C THR A 156 -21.97 -5.45 -5.88
N SER A 157 -22.64 -5.06 -6.97
CA SER A 157 -22.76 -3.68 -7.43
C SER A 157 -24.14 -3.10 -7.11
N ALA A 158 -24.96 -3.82 -6.35
CA ALA A 158 -26.24 -3.31 -5.90
C ALA A 158 -26.03 -1.98 -5.15
N PRO A 159 -26.92 -0.99 -5.35
CA PRO A 159 -26.80 0.29 -4.70
C PRO A 159 -26.81 0.07 -3.19
N VAL A 160 -25.78 0.55 -2.51
CA VAL A 160 -25.73 0.58 -1.05
C VAL A 160 -26.41 1.88 -0.65
N PRO A 161 -27.63 1.84 -0.07
CA PRO A 161 -28.36 3.07 0.26
C PRO A 161 -27.50 3.97 1.13
N GLU A 162 -26.70 3.43 2.05
CA GLU A 162 -25.84 4.20 2.92
C GLU A 162 -24.66 4.89 2.22
N MET A 163 -24.40 4.60 0.94
CA MET A 163 -23.40 5.31 0.14
C MET A 163 -23.96 6.52 -0.62
N HIS A 164 -25.26 6.82 -0.53
CA HIS A 164 -25.86 7.94 -1.28
C HIS A 164 -25.35 9.33 -0.87
N TRP A 165 -24.81 9.47 0.34
CA TRP A 165 -24.18 10.71 0.81
C TRP A 165 -22.80 10.94 0.20
N PHE A 166 -22.16 9.89 -0.37
CA PHE A 166 -20.91 10.06 -1.10
C PHE A 166 -21.24 10.39 -2.56
N PRO A 167 -20.73 11.51 -3.10
CA PRO A 167 -20.94 11.82 -4.51
C PRO A 167 -20.31 10.74 -5.36
N THR A 168 -21.13 9.81 -5.86
CA THR A 168 -20.76 8.87 -6.90
C THR A 168 -20.69 9.65 -8.19
N THR A 169 -19.47 9.91 -8.67
CA THR A 169 -19.28 10.36 -10.07
C THR A 169 -19.58 9.17 -10.97
N GLY A 170 -20.86 8.92 -11.20
CA GLY A 170 -21.34 7.93 -12.15
C GLY A 170 -21.00 8.37 -13.58
N ALA A 171 -20.71 7.36 -14.40
CA ALA A 171 -20.45 7.43 -15.83
C ALA A 171 -21.19 8.58 -16.54
N VAL A 172 -20.41 9.44 -17.19
CA VAL A 172 -20.95 10.29 -18.26
C VAL A 172 -21.31 9.36 -19.40
N ALA A 173 -22.59 9.39 -19.80
CA ALA A 173 -23.12 8.68 -20.97
C ALA A 173 -22.46 9.16 -22.27
#